data_AF-A0A9D3SI15-F1
#
_entry.id   AF-A0A9D3SI15-F1
#
_cell.length_a   1.000
_cell.length_b   1.000
_cell.length_c   1.000
_cell.angle_alpha   90.00
_cell.angle_beta   90.00
_cell.angle_gamma   90.00
#
_symmetry.space_group_name_H-M   'P 1'
#
loop_
_entity.id
_entity.type
_entity.pdbx_description
1 polymer ?
#
loop_
_entity_poly.entity_id
_entity_poly.type
_entity_poly.pdbx_seq_one_letter_code
_entity_poly.pdbx_strand_id
1 'polypeptide(L)'
;MLMVNSVIAPSVEFIPVVDFDVYKLGTSDVADKNLQELGKEIRKAFTEVGFVYLKNTGIDQKEVDRVMDISKKFFLLPEEQKRLFSRAIYANSANYGWVSSETER
;
A
#
# COMPACT_ATOMS: atom_id res chain seq x y z
N MET A 1 -14.10 -30.99 39.08
CA MET A 1 -13.02 -29.99 39.04
C MET A 1 -13.07 -29.34 37.68
N LEU A 2 -13.59 -28.11 37.63
CA LEU A 2 -13.84 -27.35 36.40
C LEU A 2 -12.53 -26.90 35.75
N MET A 3 -12.56 -26.86 34.42
CA MET A 3 -11.52 -26.34 33.51
C MET A 3 -11.13 -24.90 33.87
N VAL A 4 -9.84 -24.57 33.75
CA VAL A 4 -9.39 -23.16 33.67
C VAL A 4 -8.47 -23.00 32.46
N ASN A 5 -9.11 -22.60 31.36
CA ASN A 5 -8.66 -21.74 30.28
C ASN A 5 -7.14 -21.64 30.05
N SER A 6 -6.65 -22.35 29.03
CA SER A 6 -5.49 -21.90 28.30
C SER A 6 -5.82 -20.54 27.69
N VAL A 7 -5.07 -19.51 28.09
CA VAL A 7 -5.06 -18.22 27.42
C VAL A 7 -4.54 -18.49 26.01
N ILE A 8 -5.44 -18.50 25.02
CA ILE A 8 -5.08 -18.44 23.61
C ILE A 8 -4.47 -17.05 23.42
N ALA A 9 -3.14 -16.97 23.37
CA ALA A 9 -2.48 -15.76 22.89
C ALA A 9 -3.00 -15.52 21.45
N PRO A 10 -3.41 -14.29 21.09
CA PRO A 10 -3.75 -13.99 19.70
C PRO A 10 -2.52 -14.35 18.85
N SER A 11 -2.71 -15.20 17.85
CA SER A 11 -1.69 -15.46 16.85
C SER A 11 -1.34 -14.13 16.20
N VAL A 12 -0.10 -13.66 16.36
CA VAL A 12 0.41 -12.53 15.59
C VAL A 12 0.47 -13.02 14.14
N GLU A 13 -0.56 -12.75 13.36
CA GLU A 13 -0.55 -13.02 11.93
C GLU A 13 0.50 -12.10 11.29
N PHE A 14 1.61 -12.71 10.88
CA PHE A 14 2.65 -12.01 10.15
C PHE A 14 2.13 -11.65 8.75
N ILE A 15 2.20 -10.37 8.38
CA ILE A 15 1.82 -9.94 7.03
C ILE A 15 2.81 -10.54 6.03
N PRO A 16 2.37 -11.36 5.07
CA PRO A 16 3.27 -12.04 4.14
C PRO A 16 4.04 -11.04 3.27
N VAL A 17 5.31 -11.36 3.00
CA VAL A 17 6.16 -10.63 2.06
C VAL A 17 6.33 -11.49 0.82
N VAL A 18 5.77 -11.05 -0.31
CA VAL A 18 5.84 -11.76 -1.59
C VAL A 18 6.92 -11.13 -2.47
N ASP A 19 7.74 -11.98 -3.09
CA ASP A 19 8.74 -11.55 -4.06
C ASP A 19 8.09 -11.32 -5.43
N PHE A 20 8.07 -10.06 -5.87
CA PHE A 20 7.42 -9.66 -7.11
C PHE A 20 8.39 -9.56 -8.29
N ASP A 21 9.66 -9.99 -8.13
CA ASP A 21 10.71 -9.81 -9.17
C ASP A 21 10.32 -10.43 -10.52
N VAL A 22 9.68 -11.60 -10.50
CA VAL A 22 9.23 -12.32 -11.71
C VAL A 22 8.19 -11.53 -12.52
N TYR A 23 7.52 -10.56 -11.89
CA TYR A 23 6.52 -9.69 -12.52
C TYR A 23 6.79 -8.21 -12.23
N LYS A 24 8.05 -7.84 -12.00
CA LYS A 24 8.43 -6.46 -11.71
C LYS A 24 8.09 -5.52 -12.87
N LEU A 25 7.99 -4.24 -12.54
CA LEU A 25 7.77 -3.18 -13.52
C LEU A 25 8.81 -3.25 -14.64
N GLY A 26 8.34 -3.19 -15.89
CA GLY A 26 9.18 -3.26 -17.09
C GLY A 26 9.47 -4.67 -17.61
N THR A 27 9.01 -5.72 -16.93
CA THR A 27 9.10 -7.10 -17.42
C THR A 27 7.95 -7.42 -18.38
N SER A 28 8.27 -8.03 -19.53
CA SER A 28 7.32 -8.64 -20.47
C SER A 28 7.60 -10.14 -20.63
N ASP A 29 6.65 -10.89 -21.19
CA ASP A 29 6.80 -12.32 -21.54
C ASP A 29 7.20 -13.24 -20.37
N VAL A 30 6.45 -13.15 -19.27
CA VAL A 30 6.66 -13.97 -18.07
C VAL A 30 6.08 -15.38 -18.27
N ALA A 31 6.87 -16.41 -17.95
CA ALA A 31 6.43 -17.80 -18.06
C ALA A 31 5.21 -18.10 -17.18
N ASP A 32 4.23 -18.84 -17.72
CA ASP A 32 2.98 -19.19 -17.03
C ASP A 32 3.20 -19.80 -15.65
N LYS A 33 4.21 -20.68 -15.50
CA LYS A 33 4.51 -21.32 -14.22
C LYS A 33 4.83 -20.29 -13.12
N ASN A 34 5.62 -19.27 -13.45
CA ASN A 34 6.00 -18.22 -12.48
C ASN A 34 4.79 -17.39 -12.07
N LEU A 35 3.89 -17.09 -13.02
CA LEU A 35 2.63 -16.39 -12.73
C LEU A 35 1.70 -17.22 -11.84
N GLN A 36 1.62 -18.53 -12.07
CA GLN A 36 0.80 -19.44 -11.26
C GLN A 36 1.31 -19.53 -9.82
N GLU A 37 2.63 -19.57 -9.62
CA GLU A 37 3.24 -19.60 -8.28
C GLU A 37 3.01 -18.27 -7.56
N LEU A 38 3.34 -17.14 -8.20
CA LEU A 38 3.09 -15.80 -7.65
C LEU A 38 1.61 -15.57 -7.32
N GLY A 39 0.71 -16.00 -8.21
CA GLY A 39 -0.73 -15.88 -8.03
C GLY A 39 -1.25 -16.68 -6.83
N LYS A 40 -0.67 -17.87 -6.55
CA LYS A 40 -1.01 -18.65 -5.35
C LYS A 40 -0.62 -17.93 -4.07
N GLU A 41 0.57 -17.33 -4.04
CA GLU A 41 1.05 -16.58 -2.87
C GLU A 41 0.20 -15.34 -2.60
N ILE A 42 -0.07 -14.55 -3.64
CA ILE A 42 -0.92 -13.35 -3.54
C ILE A 42 -2.36 -13.73 -3.13
N ARG A 43 -2.93 -14.77 -3.73
CA ARG A 43 -4.26 -15.25 -3.36
C ARG A 43 -4.29 -15.65 -1.89
N LYS A 44 -3.31 -16.43 -1.43
CA LYS A 44 -3.21 -16.88 -0.04
C LYS A 44 -3.15 -15.69 0.92
N ALA A 45 -2.28 -14.72 0.64
CA ALA A 45 -2.13 -13.51 1.45
C ALA A 45 -3.45 -12.74 1.60
N PHE A 46 -4.16 -12.52 0.50
CA PHE A 46 -5.44 -11.80 0.53
C PHE A 46 -6.59 -12.62 1.14
N THR A 47 -6.58 -13.95 1.04
CA THR A 47 -7.65 -14.79 1.62
C THR A 47 -7.46 -15.10 3.09
N GLU A 48 -6.22 -15.14 3.59
CA GLU A 48 -5.92 -15.49 4.98
C GLU A 48 -5.68 -14.25 5.85
N VAL A 49 -4.95 -13.24 5.37
CA VAL A 49 -4.57 -12.05 6.15
C VAL A 49 -5.28 -10.77 5.66
N GLY A 50 -5.60 -10.70 4.37
CA GLY A 50 -6.15 -9.49 3.74
C GLY A 50 -5.11 -8.43 3.36
N PHE A 51 -3.83 -8.65 3.71
CA PHE A 51 -2.71 -7.74 3.43
C PHE A 51 -1.48 -8.50 2.94
N VAL A 52 -0.62 -7.81 2.19
CA VAL A 52 0.66 -8.33 1.68
C VAL A 52 1.66 -7.19 1.50
N TYR A 53 2.92 -7.42 1.83
CA TYR A 53 4.04 -6.59 1.40
C TYR A 53 4.64 -7.16 0.11
N LEU A 54 4.93 -6.30 -0.87
CA LEU A 54 5.66 -6.69 -2.07
C LEU A 54 7.09 -6.19 -1.98
N LYS A 55 8.05 -7.05 -2.32
CA LYS A 55 9.45 -6.66 -2.57
C LYS A 55 9.81 -6.87 -4.04
N ASN A 56 10.89 -6.24 -4.50
CA ASN A 56 11.36 -6.33 -5.88
C ASN A 56 10.31 -5.96 -6.93
N THR A 57 9.46 -4.97 -6.64
CA THR A 57 8.38 -4.52 -7.55
C THR A 57 8.89 -3.84 -8.82
N GLY A 58 10.18 -3.50 -8.89
CA GLY A 58 10.78 -2.72 -9.97
C GLY A 58 10.63 -1.21 -9.81
N ILE A 59 9.99 -0.73 -8.73
CA ILE A 59 9.96 0.70 -8.39
C ILE A 59 11.33 1.07 -7.78
N ASP A 60 12.00 2.03 -8.40
CA ASP A 60 13.33 2.46 -7.96
C ASP A 60 13.27 3.24 -6.64
N GLN A 61 14.22 2.98 -5.74
CA GLN A 61 14.25 3.65 -4.43
C GLN A 61 14.41 5.17 -4.56
N LYS A 62 15.13 5.68 -5.57
CA LYS A 62 15.28 7.12 -5.78
C LYS A 62 13.97 7.77 -6.20
N GLU A 63 13.12 7.04 -6.93
CA GLU A 63 11.78 7.52 -7.26
C GLU A 63 10.91 7.64 -6.00
N VAL A 64 10.92 6.60 -5.15
CA VAL A 64 10.22 6.63 -3.86
C VAL A 64 10.71 7.80 -3.01
N ASP A 65 12.01 7.97 -2.87
CA ASP A 65 12.61 9.04 -2.06
C ASP A 65 12.21 10.42 -2.58
N ARG A 66 12.23 10.61 -3.92
CA ARG A 66 11.82 11.87 -4.56
C ARG A 66 10.35 12.18 -4.32
N VAL A 67 9.46 11.19 -4.46
CA VAL A 67 8.01 11.38 -4.22
C VAL A 67 7.75 11.70 -2.75
N MET A 68 8.43 11.01 -1.83
CA MET A 68 8.31 11.27 -0.39
C MET A 68 8.84 12.65 0.00
N ASP A 69 9.95 13.11 -0.59
CA ASP A 69 10.47 14.46 -0.39
C ASP A 69 9.50 15.55 -0.88
N ILE A 70 8.92 15.37 -2.08
CA ILE A 70 7.90 16.28 -2.62
C ILE A 70 6.67 16.31 -1.71
N SER A 71 6.19 15.14 -1.25
CA SER A 71 5.07 15.03 -0.32
C SER A 71 5.33 15.82 0.97
N LYS A 72 6.48 15.60 1.60
CA LYS A 72 6.90 16.34 2.82
C LYS A 72 6.91 17.84 2.58
N LYS A 73 7.55 18.30 1.49
CA LYS A 73 7.62 19.74 1.14
C LYS A 73 6.22 20.35 0.98
N PHE A 74 5.31 19.65 0.29
CA PHE A 74 3.93 20.10 0.11
C PHE A 74 3.20 20.22 1.45
N PHE A 75 3.26 19.20 2.30
CA PHE A 75 2.51 19.20 3.57
C PHE A 75 3.07 20.20 4.60
N LEU A 76 4.35 20.57 4.49
CA LEU A 76 4.98 21.64 5.28
C LEU A 76 4.59 23.07 4.85
N LEU A 77 3.92 23.25 3.70
CA LEU A 77 3.41 24.57 3.30
C LEU A 77 2.33 25.08 4.27
N PRO A 78 2.19 26.41 4.43
CA PRO A 78 1.06 27.00 5.13
C PRO A 78 -0.28 26.51 4.59
N GLU A 79 -1.26 26.36 5.47
CA GLU A 79 -2.58 25.83 5.11
C GLU A 79 -3.25 26.61 3.97
N GLU A 80 -3.14 27.93 4.00
CA GLU A 80 -3.69 28.82 2.98
C GLU A 80 -3.20 28.47 1.57
N GLN A 81 -1.94 28.05 1.43
CA GLN A 81 -1.38 27.63 0.15
C GLN A 81 -1.88 26.24 -0.27
N LYS A 82 -2.03 25.31 0.67
CA LYS A 82 -2.56 23.97 0.39
C LYS A 82 -4.04 24.02 0.00
N ARG A 83 -4.82 24.94 0.59
CA ARG A 83 -6.25 25.14 0.32
C ARG A 83 -6.56 25.52 -1.12
N LEU A 84 -5.61 26.11 -1.83
CA LEU A 84 -5.72 26.39 -3.27
C LEU A 84 -5.86 25.11 -4.11
N PHE A 85 -5.46 23.97 -3.54
CA PHE A 85 -5.50 22.65 -4.17
C PHE A 85 -6.51 21.71 -3.54
N SER A 86 -7.51 22.21 -2.79
CA SER A 86 -8.49 21.38 -2.08
C SER A 86 -9.24 20.41 -3.00
N ARG A 87 -9.72 19.30 -2.43
CA ARG A 87 -10.53 18.33 -3.16
C ARG A 87 -11.80 18.96 -3.74
N ALA A 88 -12.22 18.50 -4.92
CA ALA A 88 -13.42 18.95 -5.64
C ALA A 88 -13.42 20.42 -6.13
N ILE A 89 -12.25 21.07 -6.19
CA ILE A 89 -12.13 22.41 -6.79
C ILE A 89 -12.28 22.40 -8.33
N TYR A 90 -12.01 21.27 -8.99
CA TYR A 90 -12.23 21.13 -10.43
C TYR A 90 -13.48 20.30 -10.68
N ALA A 91 -14.36 20.81 -11.55
CA ALA A 91 -15.70 20.27 -11.82
C ALA A 91 -15.72 18.78 -12.23
N ASN A 92 -14.60 18.26 -12.77
CA ASN A 92 -14.47 16.88 -13.25
C ASN A 92 -13.46 16.04 -12.44
N SER A 93 -13.06 16.46 -11.24
CA SER A 93 -12.03 15.77 -10.46
C SER A 93 -12.38 15.67 -8.97
N ALA A 94 -13.57 15.15 -8.66
CA ALA A 94 -14.12 15.11 -7.30
C ALA A 94 -13.21 14.44 -6.25
N ASN A 95 -12.31 13.53 -6.66
CA ASN A 95 -11.40 12.82 -5.75
C ASN A 95 -9.94 13.31 -5.81
N TYR A 96 -9.67 14.40 -6.52
CA TYR A 96 -8.32 14.98 -6.64
C TYR A 96 -8.21 16.25 -5.82
N GLY A 97 -7.09 16.39 -5.11
CA GLY A 97 -6.77 17.58 -4.31
C GLY A 97 -6.47 17.25 -2.85
N TRP A 98 -6.07 18.29 -2.13
CA TRP A 98 -5.75 18.26 -0.70
C TRP A 98 -7.03 18.14 0.15
N VAL A 99 -6.93 17.38 1.22
CA VAL A 99 -7.95 17.23 2.26
C VAL A 99 -7.31 17.67 3.57
N SER A 100 -7.96 18.58 4.29
CA SER A 100 -7.50 18.99 5.62
C SER A 100 -7.73 17.86 6.62
N SER A 101 -6.87 17.73 7.62
CA SER A 101 -7.03 16.74 8.69
C SER A 101 -8.35 16.89 9.44
N GLU A 102 -8.90 18.10 9.50
CA GLU A 102 -10.20 18.39 10.14
C GLU A 102 -11.40 17.88 9.33
N THR A 103 -11.20 17.50 8.06
CA THR A 103 -12.25 17.05 7.14
C THR A 103 -12.14 15.58 6.74
N GLU A 104 -11.21 14.85 7.36
CA GLU A 104 -11.10 13.40 7.27
C GLU A 104 -12.27 12.76 8.05
N ARG A 105 -13.05 11.90 7.39
CA ARG A 105 -14.24 11.22 7.95
C ARG A 105 -14.01 9.72 7.99
#